data_AF-A0A9W8B663-F1
#
_entry.id   AF-A0A9W8B663-F1
#
_cell.length_a   1.000
_cell.length_b   1.000
_cell.length_c   1.000
_cell.angle_alpha   90.00
_cell.angle_beta   90.00
_cell.angle_gamma   90.00
#
_symmetry.space_group_name_H-M   'P 1'
#
loop_
_entity.id
_entity.type
_entity.pdbx_description
1 polymer ?
#
loop_
_entity_poly.entity_id
_entity_poly.type
_entity_poly.pdbx_seq_one_letter_code
_entity_poly.pdbx_strand_id
1 'polypeptide(L)'
;MSTPTLLQAIDDLEAEIRYLESQLATRSQTQQSKRKRPLSQTKEELLWLNTQAFATKAGAREYEQQLEAQLVPHPILRDATAQTRHLQQLAQFTQVTLTGVHQSPVVSSVGLTRRFTLTGHAQTQHFSVTFSTTAKCLSVQQLRIHLQSDLSQDLAVLMRECERTNNLMGFFRALRLSSQLSATRQRTFQQMFERYSGTPLTIIVPGFATVPVRRTLTISLLGNASVLELGTPCLKLMLTWDIVVVDKAGHIKSEISLFPLAQQEYAALDYAHALTRIPDLFHAIVNARGVIEAVDYIVSNLLGIRINKLP
;
A
#
# COMPACT_ATOMS: atom_id res chain seq x y z
N MET A 1 61.65 28.76 -17.15
CA MET A 1 60.46 28.11 -16.58
C MET A 1 60.12 26.94 -17.48
N SER A 2 60.45 25.73 -17.03
CA SER A 2 60.37 24.51 -17.83
C SER A 2 58.91 24.08 -17.95
N THR A 3 58.35 24.12 -19.15
CA THR A 3 57.03 23.58 -19.45
C THR A 3 57.06 22.06 -19.23
N PRO A 4 56.21 21.49 -18.36
CA PRO A 4 56.14 20.04 -18.19
C PRO A 4 55.80 19.40 -19.54
N THR A 5 56.52 18.33 -19.88
CA THR A 5 56.25 17.58 -21.10
C THR A 5 54.89 16.90 -20.98
N LEU A 6 54.20 16.69 -22.10
CA LEU A 6 52.83 16.16 -22.14
C LEU A 6 52.70 14.79 -21.44
N LEU A 7 53.77 14.00 -21.43
CA LEU A 7 53.91 12.76 -20.65
C LEU A 7 53.85 12.99 -19.14
N GLN A 8 54.50 14.05 -18.65
CA GLN A 8 54.52 14.39 -17.23
C GLN A 8 53.13 14.82 -16.74
N ALA A 9 52.38 15.53 -17.59
CA ALA A 9 50.99 15.89 -17.29
C ALA A 9 50.04 14.67 -17.29
N ILE A 10 50.32 13.64 -18.09
CA ILE A 10 49.56 12.38 -18.09
C ILE A 10 49.86 11.60 -16.81
N ASP A 11 51.12 11.46 -16.42
CA ASP A 11 51.51 10.76 -15.19
C ASP A 11 50.92 11.43 -13.94
N ASP A 12 50.89 12.76 -13.91
CA ASP A 12 50.28 13.53 -12.82
C ASP A 12 48.76 13.31 -12.74
N LEU A 13 48.06 13.27 -13.89
CA LEU A 13 46.63 12.97 -13.94
C LEU A 13 46.30 11.53 -13.53
N GLU A 14 47.12 10.55 -13.92
CA GLU A 14 46.95 9.17 -13.50
C GLU A 14 47.19 8.97 -12.00
N ALA A 15 48.12 9.73 -11.42
CA ALA A 15 48.34 9.76 -9.98
C ALA A 15 47.13 10.37 -9.26
N GLU A 16 46.55 11.44 -9.81
CA GLU A 16 45.38 12.11 -9.25
C GLU A 16 44.12 11.22 -9.33
N ILE A 17 43.92 10.49 -10.43
CA ILE A 17 42.82 9.51 -10.57
C ILE A 17 42.97 8.41 -9.52
N ARG A 18 44.16 7.80 -9.38
CA ARG A 18 44.40 6.75 -8.37
C ARG A 18 44.19 7.26 -6.95
N TYR A 19 44.57 8.51 -6.67
CA TYR A 19 44.32 9.14 -5.39
C TYR A 19 42.81 9.33 -5.14
N LEU A 20 42.06 9.81 -6.13
CA LEU A 20 40.60 9.99 -6.03
C LEU A 20 39.85 8.66 -5.89
N GLU A 21 40.29 7.60 -6.57
CA GLU A 21 39.75 6.25 -6.40
C GLU A 21 40.00 5.71 -4.99
N SER A 22 41.20 5.94 -4.43
CA SER A 22 41.49 5.56 -3.04
C SER A 22 40.61 6.32 -2.03
N GLN A 23 40.36 7.61 -2.28
CA GLN A 23 39.46 8.45 -1.47
C GLN A 23 38.01 7.96 -1.54
N LEU A 24 37.54 7.56 -2.72
CA LEU A 24 36.21 7.00 -2.94
C LEU A 24 36.04 5.63 -2.26
N ALA A 25 37.03 4.75 -2.35
CA ALA A 25 37.03 3.46 -1.67
C ALA A 25 36.98 3.64 -0.13
N THR A 26 37.77 4.59 0.38
CA THR A 26 37.79 4.93 1.82
C THR A 26 36.45 5.53 2.27
N ARG A 27 35.84 6.42 1.47
CA ARG A 27 34.50 6.97 1.76
C ARG A 27 33.39 5.92 1.68
N SER A 28 33.47 4.97 0.75
CA SER A 28 32.51 3.86 0.62
C SER A 28 32.58 2.89 1.80
N GLN A 29 33.79 2.53 2.24
CA GLN A 29 33.99 1.75 3.48
C GLN A 29 33.53 2.51 4.73
N THR A 30 33.79 3.82 4.80
CA THR A 30 33.35 4.66 5.93
C THR A 30 31.81 4.78 5.96
N GLN A 31 31.15 4.89 4.80
CA GLN A 31 29.68 4.89 4.72
C GLN A 31 29.06 3.51 5.01
N GLN A 32 29.71 2.42 4.62
CA GLN A 32 29.27 1.06 5.00
C GLN A 32 29.45 0.81 6.51
N SER A 33 30.50 1.35 7.15
CA SER A 33 30.67 1.26 8.61
C SER A 33 29.63 2.09 9.36
N LYS A 34 29.22 3.26 8.83
CA LYS A 34 28.13 4.08 9.40
C LYS A 34 26.73 3.47 9.18
N ARG A 35 26.53 2.64 8.14
CA ARG A 35 25.29 1.89 7.91
C ARG A 35 25.20 0.55 8.66
N LYS A 36 26.28 0.10 9.30
CA LYS A 36 26.32 -1.12 10.13
C LYS A 36 26.42 -0.81 11.62
N ARG A 37 25.64 0.16 12.14
CA ARG A 37 25.31 0.09 13.57
C ARG A 37 24.34 -1.07 13.76
N PRO A 38 24.68 -2.12 14.52
CA PRO A 38 23.74 -3.21 14.78
C PRO A 38 22.52 -2.63 15.51
N LEU A 39 21.32 -3.03 15.06
CA LEU A 39 20.03 -2.56 15.60
C LEU A 39 19.94 -2.68 17.14
N SER A 40 20.74 -3.58 17.73
CA SER A 40 20.90 -3.76 19.18
C SER A 40 21.53 -2.55 19.88
N GLN A 41 22.55 -1.92 19.31
CA GLN A 41 23.20 -0.76 19.90
C GLN A 41 22.31 0.48 19.87
N THR A 42 21.53 0.67 18.81
CA THR A 42 20.55 1.77 18.73
C THR A 42 19.39 1.56 19.71
N LYS A 43 19.00 0.31 19.94
CA LYS A 43 17.98 -0.05 20.95
C LYS A 43 18.49 0.20 22.37
N GLU A 44 19.74 -0.15 22.66
CA GLU A 44 20.37 0.08 23.97
C GLU A 44 20.62 1.57 24.24
N GLU A 45 21.07 2.35 23.24
CA GLU A 45 21.17 3.82 23.35
C GLU A 45 19.80 4.45 23.61
N LEU A 46 18.74 4.01 22.91
CA LEU A 46 17.38 4.51 23.14
C LEU A 46 16.84 4.13 24.51
N LEU A 47 17.11 2.91 24.99
CA LEU A 47 16.75 2.48 26.34
C LEU A 47 17.49 3.31 27.39
N TRP A 48 18.79 3.50 27.22
CA TRP A 48 19.61 4.29 28.12
C TRP A 48 19.20 5.77 28.15
N LEU A 49 18.92 6.38 27.00
CA LEU A 49 18.36 7.73 26.91
C LEU A 49 16.99 7.85 27.59
N ASN A 50 16.15 6.82 27.47
CA ASN A 50 14.87 6.78 28.17
C ASN A 50 15.09 6.71 29.69
N THR A 51 15.98 5.81 30.15
CA THR A 51 16.33 5.68 31.57
C THR A 51 16.94 6.97 32.13
N GLN A 52 17.78 7.66 31.36
CA GLN A 52 18.32 8.97 31.74
C GLN A 52 17.25 10.06 31.81
N ALA A 53 16.31 10.09 30.87
CA ALA A 53 15.18 11.02 30.87
C ALA A 53 14.22 10.77 32.05
N PHE A 54 14.08 9.52 32.50
CA PHE A 54 13.35 9.18 33.73
C PHE A 54 14.15 9.51 35.00
N ALA A 55 15.48 9.35 35.00
CA ALA A 55 16.35 9.63 36.14
C ALA A 55 16.58 11.13 36.37
N THR A 56 16.67 11.95 35.32
CA THR A 56 16.71 13.43 35.45
C THR A 56 15.38 14.01 35.92
N LYS A 57 14.29 13.24 35.80
CA LYS A 57 13.00 13.50 36.43
C LYS A 57 12.91 12.93 37.86
N ALA A 58 14.02 12.82 38.59
CA ALA A 58 14.05 12.59 40.03
C ALA A 58 13.52 13.79 40.87
N GLY A 59 12.59 14.57 40.32
CA GLY A 59 11.52 15.24 41.07
C GLY A 59 10.28 14.34 41.16
N ALA A 60 10.47 13.03 41.30
CA ALA A 60 9.46 12.00 41.13
C ALA A 60 8.26 12.11 42.10
N ARG A 61 8.40 12.81 43.23
CA ARG A 61 7.29 13.04 44.17
C ARG A 61 6.28 14.07 43.68
N GLU A 62 6.72 15.09 42.95
CA GLU A 62 5.80 16.07 42.34
C GLU A 62 5.10 15.48 41.12
N TYR A 63 5.79 14.62 40.35
CA TYR A 63 5.18 13.95 39.22
C TYR A 63 4.21 12.85 39.66
N GLU A 64 4.48 12.08 40.72
CA GLU A 64 3.51 11.12 41.27
C GLU A 64 2.28 11.81 41.85
N GLN A 65 2.44 12.93 42.59
CA GLN A 65 1.29 13.73 43.06
C GLN A 65 0.52 14.37 41.90
N GLN A 66 1.20 14.80 40.83
CA GLN A 66 0.54 15.29 39.62
C GLN A 66 -0.06 14.14 38.79
N LEU A 67 0.50 12.93 38.80
CA LEU A 67 -0.06 11.75 38.11
C LEU A 67 -1.28 11.22 38.86
N GLU A 68 -1.28 11.23 40.20
CA GLU A 68 -2.45 10.94 41.03
C GLU A 68 -3.51 12.03 40.94
N ALA A 69 -3.13 13.31 40.81
CA ALA A 69 -4.06 14.39 40.50
C ALA A 69 -4.53 14.38 39.03
N GLN A 70 -3.76 13.81 38.09
CA GLN A 70 -4.13 13.57 36.68
C GLN A 70 -4.76 12.19 36.43
N LEU A 71 -4.84 11.34 37.46
CA LEU A 71 -5.71 10.17 37.52
C LEU A 71 -7.18 10.56 37.77
N VAL A 72 -7.49 11.86 37.68
CA VAL A 72 -8.78 12.29 37.15
C VAL A 72 -8.96 11.59 35.79
N PRO A 73 -9.94 10.69 35.61
CA PRO A 73 -10.23 10.07 34.34
C PRO A 73 -10.22 11.16 33.28
N HIS A 74 -9.34 10.99 32.28
CA HIS A 74 -9.13 11.90 31.17
C HIS A 74 -10.46 12.58 30.82
N PRO A 75 -10.57 13.90 30.62
CA PRO A 75 -11.87 14.58 30.46
C PRO A 75 -12.78 13.92 29.41
N ILE A 76 -12.17 13.28 28.41
CA ILE A 76 -12.81 12.37 27.46
C ILE A 76 -13.59 11.23 28.16
N LEU A 77 -13.02 10.50 29.12
CA LEU A 77 -13.70 9.42 29.87
C LEU A 77 -14.85 9.89 30.80
N ARG A 78 -14.95 11.19 31.12
CA ARG A 78 -16.02 11.72 31.99
C ARG A 78 -17.17 12.39 31.22
N ASP A 79 -16.88 12.99 30.07
CA ASP A 79 -17.87 13.71 29.28
C ASP A 79 -18.27 12.91 28.03
N ALA A 80 -19.53 12.46 28.00
CA ALA A 80 -20.09 11.70 26.89
C ALA A 80 -19.97 12.44 25.54
N THR A 81 -20.02 13.76 25.53
CA THR A 81 -19.86 14.56 24.31
C THR A 81 -18.41 14.57 23.82
N ALA A 82 -17.45 14.64 24.75
CA ALA A 82 -16.02 14.52 24.46
C ALA A 82 -15.65 13.11 23.95
N GLN A 83 -16.25 12.04 24.51
CA GLN A 83 -16.10 10.67 23.99
C GLN A 83 -16.59 10.58 22.57
N THR A 84 -17.78 11.13 22.30
CA THR A 84 -18.40 11.07 20.98
C THR A 84 -17.53 11.79 19.95
N ARG A 85 -17.02 12.98 20.26
CA ARG A 85 -16.08 13.71 19.38
C ARG A 85 -14.78 12.93 19.16
N HIS A 86 -14.23 12.32 20.19
CA HIS A 86 -13.01 11.53 20.08
C HIS A 86 -13.21 10.28 19.20
N LEU A 87 -14.33 9.57 19.37
CA LEU A 87 -14.70 8.44 18.53
C LEU A 87 -14.91 8.86 17.06
N GLN A 88 -15.51 10.03 16.82
CA GLN A 88 -15.64 10.58 15.47
C GLN A 88 -14.27 10.89 14.85
N GLN A 89 -13.35 11.49 15.60
CA GLN A 89 -11.97 11.75 15.13
C GLN A 89 -11.23 10.44 14.82
N LEU A 90 -11.37 9.42 15.67
CA LEU A 90 -10.78 8.11 15.44
C LEU A 90 -11.38 7.43 14.20
N ALA A 91 -12.69 7.51 14.01
CA ALA A 91 -13.37 6.98 12.82
C ALA A 91 -12.91 7.71 11.55
N GLN A 92 -12.76 9.04 11.59
CA GLN A 92 -12.22 9.82 10.46
C GLN A 92 -10.77 9.45 10.14
N PHE A 93 -9.92 9.30 11.16
CA PHE A 93 -8.51 8.96 10.98
C PHE A 93 -8.30 7.53 10.46
N THR A 94 -9.03 6.57 11.03
CA THR A 94 -8.90 5.15 10.68
C THR A 94 -9.71 4.78 9.44
N GLN A 95 -10.72 5.59 9.09
CA GLN A 95 -11.75 5.28 8.09
C GLN A 95 -12.52 3.98 8.40
N VAL A 96 -12.52 3.58 9.67
CA VAL A 96 -13.25 2.41 10.19
C VAL A 96 -14.31 2.89 11.16
N THR A 97 -15.56 2.57 10.86
CA THR A 97 -16.70 2.91 11.69
C THR A 97 -17.27 1.63 12.30
N LEU A 98 -17.29 1.55 13.63
CA LEU A 98 -17.96 0.47 14.35
C LEU A 98 -19.46 0.78 14.44
N THR A 99 -20.29 -0.16 13.99
CA THR A 99 -21.76 -0.07 14.06
C THR A 99 -22.33 -0.83 15.24
N GLY A 100 -21.60 -1.82 15.75
CA GLY A 100 -22.04 -2.66 16.87
C GLY A 100 -20.86 -3.24 17.64
N VAL A 101 -20.97 -3.18 18.96
CA VAL A 101 -20.05 -3.83 19.90
C VAL A 101 -20.89 -4.63 20.86
N HIS A 102 -20.83 -5.96 20.76
CA HIS A 102 -21.49 -6.86 21.68
C HIS A 102 -20.44 -7.58 22.51
N GLN A 103 -20.68 -7.63 23.82
CA GLN A 103 -19.87 -8.39 24.77
C GLN A 103 -20.77 -9.39 25.50
N SER A 104 -20.30 -10.63 25.62
CA SER A 104 -20.97 -11.65 26.41
C SER A 104 -19.98 -12.41 27.29
N PRO A 105 -20.29 -12.64 28.57
CA PRO A 105 -19.49 -13.52 29.41
C PRO A 105 -19.66 -14.96 28.96
N VAL A 106 -18.55 -15.69 28.84
CA VAL A 106 -18.50 -17.12 28.54
C VAL A 106 -17.75 -17.80 29.68
N VAL A 107 -18.45 -18.65 30.43
CA VAL A 107 -17.82 -19.46 31.47
C VAL A 107 -17.02 -20.56 30.77
N SER A 108 -15.70 -20.52 30.93
CA SER A 108 -14.80 -21.55 30.40
C SER A 108 -14.12 -22.30 31.54
N SER A 109 -13.60 -23.49 31.25
CA SER A 109 -12.84 -24.32 32.20
C SER A 109 -11.57 -23.63 32.74
N VAL A 110 -11.08 -22.57 32.08
CA VAL A 110 -9.83 -21.86 32.41
C VAL A 110 -10.10 -20.53 33.15
N GLY A 111 -11.37 -20.19 33.38
CA GLY A 111 -11.80 -18.98 34.08
C GLY A 111 -12.83 -18.15 33.32
N LEU A 112 -13.06 -16.93 33.79
CA LEU A 112 -13.99 -15.98 33.18
C LEU A 112 -13.43 -15.47 31.85
N THR A 113 -14.03 -15.91 30.75
CA THR A 113 -13.70 -15.48 29.39
C THR A 113 -14.79 -14.54 28.91
N ARG A 114 -14.44 -13.48 28.17
CA ARG A 114 -15.40 -12.58 27.53
C ARG A 114 -15.31 -12.75 26.04
N ARG A 115 -16.46 -12.94 25.39
CA ARG A 115 -16.57 -12.96 23.94
C ARG A 115 -16.99 -11.57 23.45
N PHE A 116 -16.28 -11.09 22.44
CA PHE A 116 -16.54 -9.82 21.77
C PHE A 116 -16.97 -10.11 20.35
N THR A 117 -18.00 -9.39 19.91
CA THR A 117 -18.43 -9.32 18.51
C THR A 117 -18.42 -7.86 18.10
N LEU A 118 -17.56 -7.52 17.16
CA LEU A 118 -17.42 -6.19 16.58
C LEU A 118 -17.98 -6.23 15.17
N THR A 119 -18.94 -5.37 14.88
CA THR A 119 -19.45 -5.16 13.51
C THR A 119 -19.20 -3.73 13.11
N GLY A 120 -18.90 -3.52 11.83
CA GLY A 120 -18.61 -2.20 11.33
C GLY A 120 -18.44 -2.16 9.82
N HIS A 121 -17.99 -1.02 9.34
CA HIS A 121 -17.64 -0.84 7.95
C HIS A 121 -16.36 0.00 7.79
N ALA A 122 -15.61 -0.28 6.73
CA ALA A 122 -14.51 0.53 6.22
C ALA A 122 -14.86 0.97 4.81
N GLN A 123 -15.23 2.24 4.64
CA GLN A 123 -15.81 2.76 3.39
C GLN A 123 -17.05 1.92 2.96
N THR A 124 -17.01 1.25 1.80
CA THR A 124 -18.10 0.39 1.30
C THR A 124 -18.04 -1.05 1.82
N GLN A 125 -17.05 -1.40 2.66
CA GLN A 125 -16.79 -2.78 3.07
C GLN A 125 -17.33 -3.05 4.47
N HIS A 126 -18.26 -4.00 4.59
CA HIS A 126 -18.78 -4.45 5.87
C HIS A 126 -17.95 -5.61 6.45
N PHE A 127 -17.70 -5.55 7.75
CA PHE A 127 -16.97 -6.59 8.48
C PHE A 127 -17.69 -6.99 9.77
N SER A 128 -17.45 -8.24 10.18
CA SER A 128 -17.81 -8.78 11.48
C SER A 128 -16.61 -9.55 12.03
N VAL A 129 -16.17 -9.19 13.23
CA VAL A 129 -15.04 -9.82 13.91
C VAL A 129 -15.52 -10.35 15.24
N THR A 130 -15.26 -11.63 15.51
CA THR A 130 -15.52 -12.23 16.82
C THR A 130 -14.23 -12.73 17.42
N PHE A 131 -14.03 -12.48 18.71
CA PHE A 131 -12.88 -13.00 19.45
C PHE A 131 -13.22 -13.15 20.93
N SER A 132 -12.37 -13.84 21.66
CA SER A 132 -12.50 -14.04 23.10
C SER A 132 -11.27 -13.50 23.82
N THR A 133 -11.44 -13.03 25.06
CA THR A 133 -10.32 -12.63 25.92
C THR A 133 -10.50 -13.21 27.32
N THR A 134 -9.39 -13.59 27.93
CA THR A 134 -9.35 -14.05 29.33
C THR A 134 -8.99 -12.90 30.26
N ALA A 135 -9.65 -12.82 31.42
CA ALA A 135 -9.41 -11.75 32.40
C ALA A 135 -7.95 -11.64 32.89
N LYS A 136 -7.20 -12.75 32.90
CA LYS A 136 -5.83 -12.80 33.44
C LYS A 136 -4.76 -12.24 32.48
N CYS A 137 -4.92 -12.44 31.17
CA CYS A 137 -3.87 -12.14 30.19
C CYS A 137 -4.26 -11.06 29.18
N LEU A 138 -5.55 -10.68 29.11
CA LEU A 138 -6.12 -9.76 28.11
C LEU A 138 -5.73 -10.09 26.65
N SER A 139 -5.30 -11.33 26.39
CA SER A 139 -4.89 -11.78 25.07
C SER A 139 -6.10 -12.15 24.24
N VAL A 140 -6.06 -11.78 22.96
CA VAL A 140 -7.06 -12.17 21.97
C VAL A 140 -6.91 -13.65 21.66
N GLN A 141 -7.99 -14.40 21.79
CA GLN A 141 -8.08 -15.83 21.52
C GLN A 141 -9.27 -16.11 20.61
N GLN A 142 -9.20 -17.16 19.80
CA GLN A 142 -10.28 -17.61 18.92
C GLN A 142 -10.79 -16.49 17.99
N LEU A 143 -9.87 -15.75 17.39
CA LEU A 143 -10.20 -14.71 16.42
C LEU A 143 -10.87 -15.32 15.18
N ARG A 144 -12.05 -14.80 14.82
CA ARG A 144 -12.79 -15.12 13.60
C ARG A 144 -13.19 -13.84 12.91
N ILE A 145 -12.92 -13.76 11.61
CA ILE A 145 -13.07 -12.55 10.80
C ILE A 145 -13.95 -12.90 9.61
N HIS A 146 -15.02 -12.14 9.43
CA HIS A 146 -15.94 -12.27 8.32
C HIS A 146 -16.05 -10.94 7.55
N LEU A 147 -15.82 -10.98 6.24
CA LEU A 147 -15.98 -9.86 5.32
C LEU A 147 -17.08 -10.19 4.32
N GLN A 148 -18.03 -9.27 4.14
CA GLN A 148 -19.17 -9.46 3.21
C GLN A 148 -18.85 -9.10 1.75
N SER A 149 -17.61 -8.69 1.45
CA SER A 149 -17.18 -8.13 0.16
C SER A 149 -16.36 -9.12 -0.67
N ASP A 150 -16.32 -8.94 -1.99
CA ASP A 150 -15.42 -9.64 -2.93
C ASP A 150 -13.91 -9.44 -2.61
N LEU A 151 -13.55 -8.40 -1.84
CA LEU A 151 -12.21 -8.28 -1.26
C LEU A 151 -11.87 -9.42 -0.28
N SER A 152 -12.87 -10.20 0.15
CA SER A 152 -12.64 -11.45 0.86
C SER A 152 -11.70 -12.36 0.10
N GLN A 153 -11.71 -12.38 -1.24
CA GLN A 153 -10.78 -13.20 -2.01
C GLN A 153 -9.36 -12.65 -2.00
N ASP A 154 -9.18 -11.33 -2.14
CA ASP A 154 -7.85 -10.68 -2.10
C ASP A 154 -7.19 -10.82 -0.73
N LEU A 155 -7.99 -10.71 0.33
CA LEU A 155 -7.52 -10.75 1.71
C LEU A 155 -7.68 -12.13 2.36
N ALA A 156 -8.26 -13.13 1.69
CA ALA A 156 -8.57 -14.44 2.28
C ALA A 156 -7.34 -15.11 2.93
N VAL A 157 -6.19 -14.99 2.29
CA VAL A 157 -4.93 -15.58 2.79
C VAL A 157 -4.49 -14.85 4.06
N LEU A 158 -4.54 -13.51 4.06
CA LEU A 158 -4.18 -12.69 5.21
C LEU A 158 -5.17 -12.87 6.36
N MET A 159 -6.47 -12.94 6.08
CA MET A 159 -7.49 -13.17 7.10
C MET A 159 -7.26 -14.50 7.81
N ARG A 160 -7.00 -15.58 7.06
CA ARG A 160 -6.66 -16.89 7.63
C ARG A 160 -5.41 -16.83 8.50
N GLU A 161 -4.39 -16.10 8.08
CA GLU A 161 -3.17 -15.92 8.88
C GLU A 161 -3.42 -15.07 10.14
N CYS A 162 -4.23 -14.01 10.05
CA CYS A 162 -4.65 -13.19 11.18
C CYS A 162 -5.45 -14.01 12.20
N GLU A 163 -6.39 -14.84 11.74
CA GLU A 163 -7.13 -15.77 12.60
C GLU A 163 -6.19 -16.78 13.28
N ARG A 164 -5.26 -17.38 12.52
CA ARG A 164 -4.27 -18.34 13.03
C ARG A 164 -3.35 -17.73 14.10
N THR A 165 -2.96 -16.46 13.92
CA THR A 165 -2.05 -15.74 14.81
C THR A 165 -2.75 -14.91 15.89
N ASN A 166 -4.10 -14.89 15.89
CA ASN A 166 -4.93 -13.98 16.69
C ASN A 166 -4.53 -12.49 16.55
N ASN A 167 -4.04 -12.10 15.38
CA ASN A 167 -3.54 -10.75 15.12
C ASN A 167 -4.66 -9.80 14.67
N LEU A 168 -5.43 -9.30 15.64
CA LEU A 168 -6.51 -8.35 15.39
C LEU A 168 -6.00 -7.02 14.79
N MET A 169 -4.81 -6.57 15.21
CA MET A 169 -4.21 -5.33 14.72
C MET A 169 -3.82 -5.44 13.24
N GLY A 170 -3.21 -6.56 12.85
CA GLY A 170 -2.86 -6.84 11.46
C GLY A 170 -4.08 -6.84 10.55
N PHE A 171 -5.20 -7.39 11.01
CA PHE A 171 -6.47 -7.34 10.28
C PHE A 171 -6.94 -5.89 10.04
N PHE A 172 -7.05 -5.05 11.07
CA PHE A 172 -7.55 -3.68 10.89
C PHE A 172 -6.60 -2.81 10.05
N ARG A 173 -5.28 -3.03 10.15
CA ARG A 173 -4.30 -2.38 9.27
C ARG A 173 -4.51 -2.76 7.81
N ALA A 174 -4.63 -4.06 7.53
CA ALA A 174 -4.88 -4.55 6.19
C ALA A 174 -6.22 -4.08 5.63
N LEU A 175 -7.29 -4.11 6.45
CA LEU A 175 -8.61 -3.62 6.08
C LEU A 175 -8.56 -2.15 5.64
N ARG A 176 -7.99 -1.27 6.47
CA ARG A 176 -7.85 0.16 6.15
C ARG A 176 -7.07 0.39 4.85
N LEU A 177 -5.92 -0.25 4.71
CA LEU A 177 -5.10 -0.08 3.50
C LEU A 177 -5.84 -0.62 2.27
N SER A 178 -6.53 -1.74 2.39
CA SER A 178 -7.23 -2.38 1.27
C SER A 178 -8.42 -1.55 0.80
N SER A 179 -9.17 -0.94 1.71
CA SER A 179 -10.26 -0.05 1.37
C SER A 179 -9.74 1.19 0.66
N GLN A 180 -8.64 1.77 1.14
CA GLN A 180 -7.98 2.90 0.49
C GLN A 180 -7.47 2.57 -0.93
N LEU A 181 -6.80 1.44 -1.11
CA LEU A 181 -6.32 0.99 -2.42
C LEU A 181 -7.48 0.70 -3.38
N SER A 182 -8.54 0.06 -2.87
CA SER A 182 -9.76 -0.22 -3.63
C SER A 182 -10.45 1.07 -4.11
N ALA A 183 -10.58 2.07 -3.23
CA ALA A 183 -11.17 3.36 -3.59
C ALA A 183 -10.32 4.11 -4.63
N THR A 184 -8.99 4.06 -4.49
CA THR A 184 -8.06 4.63 -5.48
C THR A 184 -8.24 3.93 -6.83
N ARG A 185 -8.24 2.59 -6.86
CA ARG A 185 -8.48 1.80 -8.08
C ARG A 185 -9.79 2.19 -8.77
N GLN A 186 -10.88 2.25 -8.00
CA GLN A 186 -12.20 2.62 -8.54
C GLN A 186 -12.20 4.03 -9.15
N ARG A 187 -11.61 5.01 -8.45
CA ARG A 187 -11.49 6.38 -8.94
C ARG A 187 -10.65 6.45 -10.21
N THR A 188 -9.51 5.76 -10.26
CA THR A 188 -8.64 5.75 -11.44
C THR A 188 -9.33 5.10 -12.65
N PHE A 189 -10.05 3.99 -12.45
CA PHE A 189 -10.81 3.36 -13.53
C PHE A 189 -11.94 4.25 -14.04
N GLN A 190 -12.63 4.95 -13.14
CA GLN A 190 -13.64 5.93 -13.54
C GLN A 190 -13.02 7.08 -14.36
N GLN A 191 -11.90 7.63 -13.92
CA GLN A 191 -11.17 8.68 -14.65
C GLN A 191 -10.71 8.21 -16.03
N MET A 192 -10.23 6.97 -16.15
CA MET A 192 -9.91 6.38 -17.44
C MET A 192 -11.17 6.26 -18.31
N PHE A 193 -12.25 5.68 -17.78
CA PHE A 193 -13.50 5.55 -18.53
C PHE A 193 -13.99 6.90 -19.08
N GLU A 194 -14.01 7.93 -18.25
CA GLU A 194 -14.37 9.30 -18.64
C GLU A 194 -13.41 9.87 -19.69
N ARG A 195 -12.09 9.73 -19.49
CA ARG A 195 -11.05 10.26 -20.40
C ARG A 195 -11.12 9.66 -21.81
N TYR A 196 -11.48 8.39 -21.90
CA TYR A 196 -11.55 7.65 -23.16
C TYR A 196 -12.96 7.62 -23.77
N SER A 197 -13.98 8.16 -23.08
CA SER A 197 -15.40 8.15 -23.46
C SER A 197 -15.77 8.86 -24.78
N GLY A 198 -14.81 9.49 -25.47
CA GLY A 198 -14.98 10.13 -26.78
C GLY A 198 -13.88 9.80 -27.79
N THR A 199 -13.10 8.75 -27.55
CA THR A 199 -12.01 8.29 -28.44
C THR A 199 -12.45 7.03 -29.21
N PRO A 200 -11.80 6.64 -30.33
CA PRO A 200 -12.07 5.35 -30.99
C PRO A 200 -11.74 4.13 -30.12
N LEU A 201 -11.30 4.35 -28.87
CA LEU A 201 -10.94 3.32 -27.91
C LEU A 201 -12.18 2.86 -27.16
N THR A 202 -12.43 1.55 -27.16
CA THR A 202 -13.46 0.99 -26.30
C THR A 202 -12.80 0.48 -25.03
N ILE A 203 -12.99 1.20 -23.93
CA ILE A 203 -12.67 0.66 -22.60
C ILE A 203 -13.84 -0.19 -22.15
N ILE A 204 -13.63 -1.51 -22.17
CA ILE A 204 -14.57 -2.46 -21.61
C ILE A 204 -14.14 -2.72 -20.17
N VAL A 205 -14.84 -2.07 -19.25
CA VAL A 205 -14.90 -2.50 -17.87
C VAL A 205 -16.10 -3.44 -17.77
N PRO A 206 -15.91 -4.77 -17.67
CA PRO A 206 -17.05 -5.66 -17.63
C PRO A 206 -17.93 -5.34 -16.41
N GLY A 207 -19.24 -5.08 -16.63
CA GLY A 207 -20.24 -4.95 -15.56
C GLY A 207 -20.48 -3.56 -14.95
N PHE A 208 -20.48 -2.48 -15.73
CA PHE A 208 -20.73 -1.10 -15.24
C PHE A 208 -22.09 -0.88 -14.54
N ALA A 209 -23.05 -1.81 -14.66
CA ALA A 209 -24.41 -1.60 -14.19
C ALA A 209 -24.63 -1.83 -12.68
N THR A 210 -23.78 -2.62 -12.00
CA THR A 210 -24.04 -2.97 -10.58
C THR A 210 -22.77 -3.43 -9.83
N VAL A 211 -22.21 -2.55 -8.97
CA VAL A 211 -21.49 -2.89 -7.70
C VAL A 211 -20.06 -3.52 -7.88
N PRO A 212 -19.05 -3.19 -7.04
CA PRO A 212 -17.87 -2.46 -7.47
C PRO A 212 -16.58 -3.30 -7.38
N VAL A 213 -15.42 -2.72 -7.71
CA VAL A 213 -14.08 -3.23 -7.32
C VAL A 213 -13.55 -4.39 -8.17
N ARG A 214 -13.64 -4.32 -9.51
CA ARG A 214 -12.93 -5.27 -10.38
C ARG A 214 -11.42 -5.03 -10.42
N ARG A 215 -10.64 -6.11 -10.54
CA ARG A 215 -9.17 -6.11 -10.62
C ARG A 215 -8.66 -5.81 -12.03
N THR A 216 -9.50 -5.98 -13.05
CA THR A 216 -9.08 -5.91 -14.45
C THR A 216 -9.87 -4.90 -15.25
N LEU A 217 -9.18 -4.24 -16.17
CA LEU A 217 -9.74 -3.31 -17.14
C LEU A 217 -9.21 -3.70 -18.53
N THR A 218 -10.11 -3.89 -19.49
CA THR A 218 -9.72 -4.24 -20.87
C THR A 218 -9.84 -3.01 -21.76
N ILE A 219 -8.74 -2.63 -22.41
CA ILE A 219 -8.67 -1.53 -23.36
C ILE A 219 -8.63 -2.15 -24.75
N SER A 220 -9.69 -1.95 -25.54
CA SER A 220 -9.72 -2.37 -26.94
C SER A 220 -9.31 -1.20 -27.83
N LEU A 221 -8.23 -1.40 -28.57
CA LEU A 221 -7.68 -0.44 -29.53
C LEU A 221 -8.32 -0.72 -30.90
N LEU A 222 -9.32 0.08 -31.29
CA LEU A 222 -9.88 0.02 -32.64
C LEU A 222 -9.08 1.00 -33.52
N GLY A 223 -8.50 0.50 -34.60
CA GLY A 223 -7.99 1.36 -35.67
C GLY A 223 -9.14 2.16 -36.28
N ASN A 224 -8.85 3.39 -36.70
CA ASN A 224 -9.70 4.36 -37.39
C ASN A 224 -11.14 3.90 -37.69
N ALA A 225 -12.12 4.61 -37.12
CA ALA A 225 -13.57 4.35 -37.08
C ALA A 225 -14.29 4.09 -38.43
N SER A 226 -13.58 4.01 -39.54
CA SER A 226 -14.10 3.76 -40.88
C SER A 226 -14.27 2.28 -41.23
N VAL A 227 -13.80 1.34 -40.40
CA VAL A 227 -13.90 -0.11 -40.68
C VAL A 227 -14.36 -0.86 -39.42
N LEU A 228 -15.59 -0.59 -38.99
CA LEU A 228 -16.32 -1.44 -38.05
C LEU A 228 -17.07 -2.53 -38.85
N GLU A 229 -16.34 -3.40 -39.52
CA GLU A 229 -16.88 -4.70 -39.91
C GLU A 229 -16.72 -5.64 -38.72
N LEU A 230 -17.78 -6.37 -38.35
CA LEU A 230 -17.70 -7.43 -37.35
C LEU A 230 -16.70 -8.49 -37.82
N GLY A 231 -15.46 -8.42 -37.32
CA GLY A 231 -14.41 -9.39 -37.68
C GLY A 231 -13.00 -8.83 -37.76
N THR A 232 -12.81 -7.50 -37.72
CA THR A 232 -11.46 -6.92 -37.76
C THR A 232 -10.69 -7.22 -36.47
N PRO A 233 -9.47 -7.76 -36.53
CA PRO A 233 -8.67 -8.03 -35.35
C PRO A 233 -8.37 -6.70 -34.65
N CYS A 234 -8.77 -6.57 -33.38
CA CYS A 234 -8.43 -5.42 -32.53
C CYS A 234 -7.42 -5.78 -31.44
N LEU A 235 -6.37 -4.94 -31.29
CA LEU A 235 -5.38 -5.14 -30.24
C LEU A 235 -6.04 -4.81 -28.90
N LYS A 236 -6.02 -5.77 -27.97
CA LYS A 236 -6.59 -5.62 -26.63
C LYS A 236 -5.46 -5.57 -25.61
N LEU A 237 -5.52 -4.62 -24.69
CA LEU A 237 -4.67 -4.55 -23.51
C LEU A 237 -5.50 -4.87 -22.28
N MET A 238 -4.93 -5.63 -21.35
CA MET A 238 -5.50 -5.92 -20.05
C MET A 238 -4.65 -5.25 -18.98
N LEU A 239 -5.23 -4.26 -18.30
CA LEU A 239 -4.71 -3.68 -17.09
C LEU A 239 -5.19 -4.53 -15.91
N THR A 240 -4.28 -5.14 -15.16
CA THR A 240 -4.56 -5.82 -13.89
C THR A 240 -4.10 -4.92 -12.75
N TRP A 241 -4.86 -4.89 -11.66
CA TRP A 241 -4.56 -4.12 -10.46
C TRP A 241 -4.99 -4.92 -9.24
N ASP A 242 -4.04 -5.67 -8.71
CA ASP A 242 -4.22 -6.59 -7.60
C ASP A 242 -3.74 -5.97 -6.28
N ILE A 243 -4.34 -6.39 -5.17
CA ILE A 243 -3.89 -6.02 -3.82
C ILE A 243 -3.19 -7.24 -3.24
N VAL A 244 -1.88 -7.15 -3.08
CA VAL A 244 -1.05 -8.27 -2.66
C VAL A 244 -0.58 -8.08 -1.24
N VAL A 245 -0.64 -9.16 -0.47
CA VAL A 245 -0.17 -9.21 0.92
C VAL A 245 1.36 -9.35 0.91
N VAL A 246 2.05 -8.37 1.48
CA VAL A 246 3.52 -8.33 1.53
C VAL A 246 4.04 -9.16 2.69
N ASP A 247 3.37 -9.11 3.83
CA ASP A 247 3.80 -9.85 5.02
C ASP A 247 2.65 -10.23 5.96
N LYS A 248 3.02 -10.97 7.01
CA LYS A 248 2.13 -11.44 8.07
C LYS A 248 1.74 -10.35 9.08
N ALA A 249 2.39 -9.19 9.03
CA ALA A 249 2.07 -8.05 9.91
C ALA A 249 0.87 -7.25 9.40
N GLY A 250 0.38 -7.57 8.20
CA GLY A 250 -0.77 -6.92 7.58
C GLY A 250 -0.38 -5.84 6.59
N HIS A 251 0.89 -5.80 6.15
CA HIS A 251 1.28 -4.91 5.07
C HIS A 251 0.79 -5.44 3.74
N ILE A 252 0.18 -4.55 2.95
CA ILE A 252 -0.34 -4.86 1.62
C ILE A 252 0.20 -3.82 0.64
N LYS A 253 0.34 -4.21 -0.63
CA LYS A 253 0.75 -3.34 -1.73
C LYS A 253 -0.18 -3.53 -2.92
N SER A 254 -0.23 -2.55 -3.82
CA SER A 254 -0.84 -2.73 -5.12
C SER A 254 0.19 -3.28 -6.11
N GLU A 255 -0.20 -4.30 -6.87
CA GLU A 255 0.53 -4.73 -8.06
C GLU A 255 -0.32 -4.38 -9.28
N ILE A 256 0.23 -3.55 -10.15
CA ILE A 256 -0.47 -3.03 -11.32
C ILE A 256 0.33 -3.42 -12.54
N SER A 257 -0.28 -4.11 -13.49
CA SER A 257 0.41 -4.57 -14.68
C SER A 257 -0.46 -4.41 -15.92
N LEU A 258 0.17 -4.22 -17.08
CA LEU A 258 -0.51 -4.05 -18.35
C LEU A 258 0.05 -5.06 -19.35
N PHE A 259 -0.82 -5.87 -19.95
CA PHE A 259 -0.43 -6.93 -20.88
C PHE A 259 -1.27 -6.92 -22.15
N PRO A 260 -0.71 -7.26 -23.31
CA PRO A 260 -1.49 -7.52 -24.52
C PRO A 260 -2.25 -8.86 -24.39
N LEU A 261 -3.56 -8.86 -24.67
CA LEU A 261 -4.43 -10.04 -24.60
C LEU A 261 -4.34 -10.94 -25.85
N ALA A 262 -3.91 -10.39 -26.98
CA ALA A 262 -3.86 -11.10 -28.26
C ALA A 262 -2.41 -11.34 -28.70
N GLN A 263 -1.63 -12.08 -27.90
CA GLN A 263 -0.22 -12.31 -28.26
C GLN A 263 -0.06 -13.16 -29.53
N GLN A 264 -0.85 -14.21 -29.77
CA GLN A 264 -0.56 -15.14 -30.87
C GLN A 264 -0.84 -14.58 -32.27
N GLU A 265 -1.95 -13.88 -32.47
CA GLU A 265 -2.32 -13.32 -33.77
C GLU A 265 -1.45 -12.09 -34.14
N TYR A 266 -1.02 -11.32 -33.14
CA TYR A 266 -0.21 -10.12 -33.34
C TYR A 266 1.29 -10.31 -33.16
N ALA A 267 1.75 -11.37 -32.49
CA ALA A 267 3.20 -11.64 -32.37
C ALA A 267 3.84 -11.87 -33.73
N ALA A 268 3.10 -12.41 -34.71
CA ALA A 268 3.56 -12.55 -36.09
C ALA A 268 3.70 -11.20 -36.82
N LEU A 269 3.02 -10.16 -36.35
CA LEU A 269 3.06 -8.79 -36.89
C LEU A 269 3.97 -7.85 -36.08
N ASP A 270 4.41 -8.28 -34.89
CA ASP A 270 5.26 -7.52 -33.98
C ASP A 270 6.75 -7.71 -34.29
N TYR A 271 7.17 -7.23 -35.47
CA TYR A 271 8.55 -7.32 -35.95
C TYR A 271 9.60 -6.66 -35.02
N ALA A 272 9.16 -5.77 -34.12
CA ALA A 272 10.03 -5.02 -33.21
C ALA A 272 9.96 -5.51 -31.75
N HIS A 273 9.20 -6.58 -31.48
CA HIS A 273 8.91 -7.05 -30.11
C HIS A 273 8.33 -5.94 -29.19
N ALA A 274 7.65 -4.95 -29.77
CA ALA A 274 7.09 -3.81 -29.05
C ALA A 274 6.01 -4.24 -28.05
N LEU A 275 5.22 -5.27 -28.38
CA LEU A 275 4.16 -5.79 -27.49
C LEU A 275 4.73 -6.51 -26.27
N THR A 276 5.88 -7.19 -26.42
CA THR A 276 6.55 -7.86 -25.30
C THR A 276 7.17 -6.89 -24.30
N ARG A 277 7.50 -5.67 -24.73
CA ARG A 277 8.09 -4.62 -23.88
C ARG A 277 7.06 -3.80 -23.10
N ILE A 278 5.76 -3.98 -23.41
CA ILE A 278 4.67 -3.23 -22.76
C ILE A 278 4.72 -3.33 -21.23
N PRO A 279 4.88 -4.51 -20.60
CA PRO A 279 4.88 -4.59 -19.13
C PRO A 279 6.01 -3.80 -18.49
N ASP A 280 7.24 -3.93 -19.00
CA ASP A 280 8.41 -3.24 -18.45
C ASP A 280 8.32 -1.72 -18.61
N LEU A 281 7.90 -1.29 -19.81
CA LEU A 281 7.71 0.12 -20.13
C LEU A 281 6.57 0.73 -19.31
N PHE A 282 5.49 -0.01 -19.10
CA PHE A 282 4.41 0.38 -18.22
C PHE A 282 4.90 0.60 -16.79
N HIS A 283 5.61 -0.37 -16.21
CA HIS A 283 6.13 -0.26 -14.85
C HIS A 283 7.10 0.92 -14.68
N ALA A 284 7.98 1.17 -15.66
CA ALA A 284 8.89 2.31 -15.64
C ALA A 284 8.13 3.65 -15.59
N ILE A 285 7.05 3.79 -16.36
CA ILE A 285 6.28 5.04 -16.44
C ILE A 285 5.34 5.20 -15.25
N VAL A 286 4.72 4.12 -14.76
CA VAL A 286 3.87 4.16 -13.56
C VAL A 286 4.64 4.73 -12.38
N ASN A 287 5.88 4.27 -12.18
CA ASN A 287 6.74 4.74 -11.10
C ASN A 287 7.15 6.21 -11.23
N ALA A 288 7.20 6.74 -12.47
CA ALA A 288 7.63 8.11 -12.73
C ALA A 288 6.47 9.13 -12.81
N ARG A 289 5.31 8.71 -13.33
CA ARG A 289 4.24 9.62 -13.76
C ARG A 289 2.84 9.22 -13.32
N GLY A 290 2.64 8.00 -12.82
CA GLY A 290 1.32 7.49 -12.44
C GLY A 290 0.67 6.59 -13.49
N VAL A 291 -0.43 5.95 -13.11
CA VAL A 291 -1.08 4.87 -13.87
C VAL A 291 -1.76 5.40 -15.13
N ILE A 292 -2.46 6.54 -15.05
CA ILE A 292 -3.21 7.10 -16.18
C ILE A 292 -2.24 7.53 -17.28
N GLU A 293 -1.18 8.23 -16.91
CA GLU A 293 -0.13 8.71 -17.80
C GLU A 293 0.63 7.57 -18.48
N ALA A 294 0.86 6.47 -17.74
CA ALA A 294 1.49 5.27 -18.30
C ALA A 294 0.59 4.60 -19.34
N VAL A 295 -0.71 4.46 -19.07
CA VAL A 295 -1.69 3.95 -20.04
C VAL A 295 -1.74 4.87 -21.26
N ASP A 296 -1.87 6.18 -21.07
CA ASP A 296 -1.92 7.16 -22.16
C ASP A 296 -0.70 7.07 -23.08
N TYR A 297 0.50 6.95 -22.50
CA TYR A 297 1.73 6.85 -23.27
C TYR A 297 1.75 5.59 -24.12
N ILE A 298 1.36 4.44 -23.54
CA ILE A 298 1.35 3.16 -24.24
C ILE A 298 0.31 3.17 -25.35
N VAL A 299 -0.91 3.61 -25.06
CA VAL A 299 -1.98 3.71 -26.04
C VAL A 299 -1.62 4.67 -27.18
N SER A 300 -1.02 5.82 -26.85
CA SER A 300 -0.60 6.81 -27.86
C SER A 300 0.51 6.27 -28.77
N ASN A 301 1.47 5.51 -28.22
CA ASN A 301 2.52 4.89 -29.03
C ASN A 301 2.02 3.74 -29.91
N LEU A 302 1.05 2.97 -29.42
CA LEU A 302 0.48 1.85 -30.18
C LEU A 302 -0.43 2.34 -31.31
N LEU A 303 -1.14 3.45 -31.13
CA LEU A 303 -2.07 4.00 -32.12
C LEU A 303 -1.51 5.14 -32.96
N GLY A 304 -0.40 5.75 -32.55
CA GLY A 304 0.10 6.99 -33.17
C GLY A 304 -0.83 8.20 -32.98
N ILE A 305 -1.82 8.11 -32.08
CA ILE A 305 -2.81 9.16 -31.80
C ILE A 305 -2.41 9.87 -30.50
N ARG A 306 -2.40 11.21 -30.51
CA ARG A 306 -2.31 11.99 -29.26
C ARG A 306 -3.67 12.03 -28.58
N ILE A 307 -3.78 11.40 -27.42
CA ILE A 307 -4.95 11.56 -26.56
C ILE A 307 -4.89 12.97 -25.96
N ASN A 308 -5.87 13.82 -26.29
CA ASN A 308 -5.94 15.18 -25.75
C ASN A 308 -6.06 15.12 -24.21
N LYS A 309 -5.22 15.87 -23.51
CA LYS A 309 -5.35 16.04 -22.06
C LYS A 309 -6.67 16.78 -21.79
N LEU A 310 -7.49 16.25 -20.88
CA LEU A 310 -8.58 17.05 -20.31
C LEU A 310 -8.01 18.32 -19.67
N PRO A 311 -8.71 19.47 -19.77
CA PRO A 311 -8.32 20.72 -19.13
C PRO A 311 -8.25 20.61 -17.60
#